data_AF-A0A2R5FCI3-F1
#
_entry.id   AF-A0A2R5FCI3-F1
#
_cell.length_a   1.000
_cell.length_b   1.000
_cell.length_c   1.000
_cell.angle_alpha   90.00
_cell.angle_beta   90.00
_cell.angle_gamma   90.00
#
_symmetry.space_group_name_H-M   'P 1'
#
loop_
_entity.id
_entity.type
_entity.pdbx_description
1 polymer ?
#
loop_
_entity_poly.entity_id
_entity_poly.type
_entity_poly.pdbx_seq_one_letter_code
_entity_poly.pdbx_strand_id
1 'polypeptide(L)' 'MSFTLTLVRTIVVVAGYMSLTGCANVKPWEKGTLARPEMTFEGDALDVRFTEHVYSSKEAASGGAGVGGGGCGCN' A
#
# COMPACT_ATOMS: atom_id res chain seq x y z
N MET A 1 13.74 -23.74 -35.41
CA MET A 1 14.35 -23.76 -34.05
C MET A 1 14.93 -22.40 -33.67
N SER A 2 15.80 -21.79 -34.49
CA SER A 2 16.47 -20.51 -34.15
C SER A 2 15.53 -19.30 -34.09
N PHE A 3 14.54 -19.21 -34.99
CA PHE A 3 13.56 -18.11 -35.01
C PHE A 3 12.68 -18.06 -33.76
N THR A 4 12.22 -19.23 -33.29
CA THR A 4 11.42 -19.37 -32.07
C THR A 4 12.21 -18.99 -30.83
N LEU A 5 13.50 -19.35 -30.79
CA LEU A 5 14.39 -19.00 -29.67
C LEU A 5 14.69 -17.51 -29.59
N THR A 6 14.88 -16.83 -30.73
CA THR A 6 15.05 -15.37 -30.79
C THR A 6 13.78 -14.64 -30.35
N LEU A 7 12.61 -15.14 -30.74
CA LEU A 7 11.31 -14.54 -30.41
C LEU A 7 10.97 -14.69 -28.91
N VAL A 8 11.29 -15.83 -28.30
CA VAL A 8 11.13 -16.00 -26.83
C VAL A 8 12.08 -15.05 -26.08
N ARG A 9 13.32 -14.89 -26.55
CA ARG A 9 14.31 -14.03 -25.90
C ARG A 9 13.90 -12.56 -25.93
N THR A 10 13.34 -12.08 -27.05
CA THR A 10 12.86 -10.70 -27.15
C THR A 10 11.65 -10.46 -26.24
N ILE A 11 10.71 -11.41 -26.14
CA ILE A 11 9.55 -11.30 -25.24
C ILE A 11 10.00 -11.19 -23.78
N VAL A 12 10.93 -12.04 -23.34
CA VAL A 12 11.45 -12.01 -21.95
C VAL A 12 12.14 -10.68 -21.64
N VAL A 13 12.94 -10.15 -22.58
CA VAL A 13 13.60 -8.86 -22.40
C VAL A 13 12.58 -7.72 -22.29
N VAL A 14 11.57 -7.69 -23.16
CA VAL A 14 10.52 -6.66 -23.13
C VAL A 14 9.70 -6.73 -21.84
N ALA A 15 9.32 -7.93 -21.39
CA ALA A 15 8.61 -8.11 -20.12
C ALA A 15 9.43 -7.63 -18.91
N GLY A 16 10.74 -7.85 -18.93
CA GLY A 16 11.65 -7.35 -17.89
C GLY A 16 11.78 -5.84 -17.83
N TYR A 17 11.62 -5.13 -18.96
CA TYR A 17 11.61 -3.66 -18.96
C TYR A 17 10.30 -3.07 -18.42
N MET A 18 9.16 -3.76 -18.62
CA MET A 18 7.85 -3.30 -18.12
C MET A 18 7.71 -3.37 -16.60
N SER A 19 8.42 -4.27 -15.92
CA SER A 19 8.37 -4.38 -14.46
C SER A 19 9.08 -3.24 -13.72
N LEU A 20 9.88 -2.43 -14.43
CA LEU A 20 10.58 -1.27 -13.86
C LEU A 20 9.69 -0.01 -13.79
N THR A 21 8.53 -0.01 -14.45
CA THR A 21 7.62 1.14 -14.49
C THR A 21 6.56 1.03 -13.39
N GLY A 22 6.94 1.26 -12.14
CA GLY A 22 6.01 1.21 -10.99
C GLY A 22 6.10 2.39 -10.03
N CYS A 23 7.21 3.14 -10.04
CA CYS A 23 7.46 4.20 -9.07
C CYS A 23 7.10 5.57 -9.64
N ALA A 24 5.88 6.05 -9.37
CA ALA A 24 5.49 7.43 -9.61
C ALA A 24 5.82 8.29 -8.39
N ASN A 25 6.51 9.42 -8.59
CA ASN A 25 6.73 10.40 -7.53
C ASN A 25 5.46 11.25 -7.39
N VAL A 26 4.72 11.05 -6.31
CA VAL A 26 3.46 11.74 -6.02
C VAL A 26 3.74 12.93 -5.10
N LYS A 27 3.23 14.12 -5.46
CA LYS A 27 3.40 15.30 -4.63
C LYS A 27 2.58 15.18 -3.34
N PRO A 28 3.05 15.73 -2.21
CA PRO A 28 2.37 15.56 -0.92
C PRO A 28 0.88 15.97 -0.91
N TRP A 29 0.51 17.00 -1.66
CA TRP A 29 -0.86 17.51 -1.76
C TRP A 29 -1.79 16.67 -2.65
N GLU A 30 -1.25 15.82 -3.54
CA GLU A 30 -2.04 14.91 -4.38
C GLU A 30 -2.55 13.70 -3.57
N LYS A 31 -1.94 13.44 -2.41
CA LYS A 31 -2.34 12.35 -1.51
C LYS A 31 -3.78 12.50 -1.02
N GLY A 32 -4.27 13.71 -0.76
CA GLY A 32 -5.66 13.93 -0.32
C GLY A 32 -6.69 13.45 -1.34
N THR A 33 -6.37 13.53 -2.63
CA THR A 33 -7.25 13.06 -3.71
C THR A 33 -7.13 11.54 -3.92
N LEU A 34 -5.95 10.97 -3.65
CA LEU A 34 -5.65 9.55 -3.86
C LEU A 34 -6.00 8.65 -2.66
N ALA A 35 -6.04 9.21 -1.44
CA ALA A 35 -6.33 8.49 -0.20
C ALA A 35 -7.77 8.78 0.25
N ARG A 36 -8.75 8.34 -0.54
CA ARG A 36 -10.17 8.51 -0.19
C ARG A 36 -10.50 7.63 1.05
N PRO A 37 -11.34 8.09 1.99
CA PRO A 37 -11.71 7.30 3.17
C PRO A 37 -12.28 5.93 2.83
N GLU A 38 -12.95 5.76 1.70
CA GLU A 38 -13.55 4.48 1.30
C GLU A 38 -12.51 3.45 0.81
N MET A 39 -11.25 3.87 0.63
CA MET A 39 -10.13 3.00 0.23
C MET A 39 -9.35 2.49 1.45
N THR A 40 -9.75 2.84 2.68
CA THR A 40 -9.11 2.29 3.88
C THR A 40 -9.53 0.82 4.06
N PHE A 41 -8.59 -0.01 4.52
CA PHE A 41 -8.90 -1.38 4.92
C PHE A 41 -9.79 -1.45 6.15
N GLU A 42 -9.70 -0.40 6.97
CA GLU A 42 -10.46 -0.26 8.18
C GLU A 42 -11.86 0.29 7.91
N GLY A 43 -12.82 -0.14 8.74
CA GLY A 43 -14.22 0.27 8.67
C GLY A 43 -14.45 1.69 9.21
N ASP A 44 -15.61 1.90 9.83
CA ASP A 44 -15.97 3.19 10.41
C ASP A 44 -14.91 3.65 11.45
N ALA A 45 -14.43 4.89 11.29
CA ALA A 45 -13.34 5.40 12.11
C ALA A 45 -13.66 5.46 13.60
N LEU A 46 -14.94 5.62 13.98
CA LEU A 46 -15.35 5.66 15.37
C LEU A 46 -15.32 4.27 16.00
N ASP A 47 -15.83 3.26 15.28
CA ASP A 47 -15.81 1.86 15.70
C ASP A 47 -14.37 1.35 15.94
N VAL A 48 -13.47 1.70 15.03
CA VAL A 48 -12.04 1.36 15.12
C VAL A 48 -11.42 1.98 16.38
N ARG A 49 -11.70 3.25 16.65
CA ARG A 49 -11.18 3.93 17.84
C ARG A 49 -11.69 3.28 19.12
N PHE A 50 -12.97 2.96 19.18
CA PHE A 50 -13.54 2.27 20.36
C PHE A 50 -12.90 0.91 20.59
N THR A 51 -12.74 0.13 19.52
CA THR A 51 -12.12 -1.19 19.58
C THR A 51 -10.66 -1.10 20.06
N GLU A 52 -9.87 -0.19 19.49
CA GLU A 52 -8.49 0.07 19.92
C GLU A 52 -8.40 0.49 21.40
N HIS A 53 -9.29 1.37 21.86
CA HIS A 53 -9.34 1.77 23.27
C HIS A 53 -9.60 0.60 24.20
N VAL A 54 -10.49 -0.32 23.82
CA VAL A 54 -10.77 -1.54 24.59
C VAL A 54 -9.56 -2.46 24.62
N TYR A 55 -8.90 -2.71 23.49
CA TYR A 55 -7.72 -3.57 23.42
C TYR A 55 -6.53 -3.01 24.20
N SER A 56 -6.19 -1.73 24.01
CA SER A 56 -5.10 -1.09 24.75
C SER A 56 -5.34 -1.12 26.26
N SER A 57 -6.60 -0.93 26.70
CA SER A 57 -6.97 -1.00 28.12
C SER A 57 -6.84 -2.41 28.69
N LYS A 58 -7.13 -3.45 27.89
CA LYS A 58 -7.08 -4.84 28.33
C LYS A 58 -5.66 -5.40 28.32
N GLU A 59 -4.85 -4.99 27.37
CA GLU A 59 -3.53 -5.59 27.12
C GLU A 59 -2.38 -4.72 27.64
N ALA A 60 -2.67 -3.52 28.15
CA ALA A 60 -1.67 -2.51 28.52
C ALA A 60 -0.63 -2.26 27.41
N ALA A 61 -1.02 -2.51 26.17
CA ALA A 61 -0.18 -2.36 24.99
C ALA A 61 -0.26 -0.92 24.49
N SER A 62 0.90 -0.31 24.28
CA SER A 62 1.05 1.00 23.66
C SER A 62 1.62 0.82 22.26
N GLY A 63 0.86 1.25 21.25
CA GLY A 63 1.21 1.13 19.83
C GLY A 63 0.03 0.57 19.05
N GLY A 64 -0.70 1.43 18.35
CA GLY A 64 -1.99 1.07 17.71
C GLY A 64 -1.92 -0.03 16.64
N ALA A 65 -3.05 -0.71 16.41
CA ALA A 65 -3.19 -1.85 15.50
C ALA A 65 -3.09 -1.53 14.00
N GLY A 66 -2.99 -0.25 13.63
CA GLY A 66 -2.99 0.19 12.24
C GLY A 66 -1.58 0.46 11.70
N VAL A 67 -1.27 -0.06 10.52
CA VAL A 67 -0.26 0.57 9.65
C VAL A 67 -0.91 1.81 9.05
N GLY A 68 -0.54 2.99 9.55
CA GLY A 68 -1.15 4.26 9.16
C GLY A 68 -1.26 4.38 7.65
N GLY A 69 -2.50 4.38 7.14
CA GLY A 69 -2.77 4.60 5.72
C GLY A 69 -2.14 5.90 5.28
N GLY A 70 -1.05 5.80 4.50
CA GLY A 70 -0.39 6.93 3.85
C GLY A 70 0.12 8.08 4.73
N GLY A 71 0.18 7.96 6.06
CA GLY A 71 0.80 8.95 6.95
C GLY A 71 2.29 8.64 7.18
N CYS A 72 3.07 9.55 7.77
CA CYS A 72 4.53 9.41 7.96
C CYS A 72 4.96 8.30 8.94
N GLY A 73 4.15 7.26 9.15
CA GLY A 73 4.55 6.03 9.83
C GLY A 73 5.04 6.21 11.27
N CYS A 74 4.67 7.31 11.94
CA CYS A 74 4.94 7.48 13.35
C CYS A 74 3.68 7.07 14.13
N ASN A 75 3.80 5.95 14.84
CA ASN A 75 3.03 5.70 16.07
C ASN A 75 3.52 6.69 17.14
#